data_AF-A0A7S2XW36-F1
#
_entry.id   AF-A0A7S2XW36-F1
#
_cell.length_a   1.000
_cell.length_b   1.000
_cell.length_c   1.000
_cell.angle_alpha   90.00
_cell.angle_beta   90.00
_cell.angle_gamma   90.00
#
_symmetry.space_group_name_H-M   'P 1'
#
loop_
_entity.id
_entity.type
_entity.pdbx_description
1 polymer ?
#
loop_
_entity_poly.entity_id
_entity_poly.type
_entity_poly.pdbx_seq_one_letter_code
_entity_poly.pdbx_strand_id
1 'polypeptide(L)'
;KFLEKTSIIRWGFEGLAVNEFSGSTFICDEDNIGACVSNGEQVLKRLSFGDSTVAGAIIGQGRVLAGCYAVALWALVKGKPKFQPLESPEPNEAENYKVAKSASTPPIKVPAGTVAKVIPPAKL
;
A
#
# COMPACT_ATOMS: atom_id res chain seq x y z
N LYS A 1 3.50 25.86 4.52
CA LYS A 1 4.09 24.51 4.74
C LYS A 1 2.98 23.43 4.84
N PHE A 2 2.29 23.11 3.74
CA PHE A 2 1.27 22.03 3.70
C PHE A 2 1.85 20.72 3.14
N LEU A 3 2.64 20.83 2.07
CA LEU A 3 3.32 19.70 1.41
C LEU A 3 4.18 18.85 2.35
N GLU A 4 4.90 19.51 3.27
CA GLU A 4 5.69 18.82 4.30
C GLU A 4 4.78 17.92 5.17
N LYS A 5 3.59 18.39 5.54
CA LYS A 5 2.67 17.67 6.44
C LYS A 5 1.92 16.52 5.76
N THR A 6 1.89 16.49 4.43
CA THR A 6 1.20 15.46 3.64
C THR A 6 2.14 14.39 3.08
N SER A 7 3.44 14.51 3.28
CA SER A 7 4.42 13.55 2.76
C SER A 7 4.58 12.35 3.70
N ILE A 8 4.26 11.15 3.21
CA ILE A 8 4.57 9.89 3.90
C ILE A 8 6.07 9.79 4.19
N ILE A 9 6.92 10.19 3.22
CA ILE A 9 8.37 10.11 3.35
C ILE A 9 8.85 10.98 4.51
N ARG A 10 8.27 12.19 4.68
CA ARG A 10 8.64 13.07 5.78
C ARG A 10 8.36 12.42 7.14
N TRP A 11 7.14 11.90 7.32
CA TRP A 11 6.77 11.26 8.58
C TRP A 11 7.59 9.98 8.85
N GLY A 12 7.86 9.18 7.83
CA GLY A 12 8.71 7.99 7.95
C GLY A 12 10.15 8.34 8.33
N PHE A 13 10.74 9.32 7.65
CA PHE A 13 12.10 9.79 7.96
C PHE A 13 12.20 10.43 9.34
N GLU A 14 11.21 11.23 9.75
CA GLU A 14 11.14 11.82 11.09
C GLU A 14 11.10 10.74 12.18
N GLY A 15 10.25 9.73 12.02
CA GLY A 15 10.16 8.62 12.98
C GLY A 15 11.46 7.80 13.07
N LEU A 16 12.08 7.50 11.93
CA LEU A 16 13.36 6.77 11.88
C LEU A 16 14.50 7.60 12.50
N ALA A 17 14.60 8.88 12.15
CA ALA A 17 15.65 9.74 12.68
C ALA A 17 15.54 9.87 14.20
N VAL A 18 14.34 10.08 14.74
CA VAL A 18 14.13 10.14 16.20
C VAL A 18 14.47 8.79 16.85
N ASN A 19 14.09 7.66 16.24
CA ASN A 19 14.39 6.33 16.76
C ASN A 19 15.90 6.03 16.82
N GLU A 20 16.64 6.37 15.77
CA GLU A 20 18.07 6.04 15.65
C GLU A 20 18.98 7.04 16.39
N PHE A 21 18.62 8.32 16.41
CA PHE A 21 19.49 9.36 16.96
C PHE A 21 19.18 9.71 18.42
N SER A 22 18.01 9.37 18.96
CA SER A 22 17.73 9.67 20.38
C SER A 22 18.67 8.87 21.30
N GLY A 23 19.45 9.57 22.14
CA GLY A 23 20.42 8.95 23.05
C GLY A 23 21.71 8.44 22.41
N SER A 24 21.90 8.63 21.10
CA SER A 24 23.10 8.20 20.38
C SER A 24 24.27 9.18 20.60
N THR A 25 25.47 8.66 20.80
CA THR A 25 26.70 9.45 20.97
C THR A 25 27.68 9.20 19.83
N PHE A 26 28.36 10.24 19.38
CA PHE A 26 29.33 10.17 18.29
C PHE A 26 30.70 10.63 18.75
N ILE A 27 31.75 10.02 18.17
CA ILE A 27 33.13 10.42 18.37
C ILE A 27 33.48 11.40 17.25
N CYS A 28 34.04 12.54 17.61
CA CYS A 28 34.53 13.51 16.64
C CYS A 28 36.04 13.35 16.51
N ASP A 29 36.50 12.89 15.34
CA ASP A 29 37.92 12.96 14.99
C ASP A 29 38.27 14.37 14.51
N GLU A 30 39.39 14.90 14.98
CA GLU A 30 39.86 16.26 14.69
C GLU A 30 40.16 16.49 13.19
N ASP A 31 40.33 15.43 12.41
CA ASP A 31 40.58 15.47 10.96
C ASP A 31 39.33 15.68 10.10
N ASN A 32 38.13 15.73 10.70
CA ASN A 32 36.90 15.93 9.96
C ASN A 32 36.65 17.42 9.65
N ILE A 33 36.46 17.73 8.36
CA ILE A 33 36.22 19.10 7.82
C ILE A 33 34.84 19.67 8.24
N GLY A 34 34.00 18.88 8.92
CA GLY A 34 32.63 19.23 9.30
C GLY A 34 32.46 19.68 10.75
N ALA A 35 31.35 20.38 11.04
CA ALA A 35 30.99 20.73 12.40
C ALA A 35 30.71 19.47 13.24
N CYS A 36 31.65 19.11 14.10
CA CYS A 36 31.56 18.01 15.07
C CYS A 36 30.19 17.98 15.76
N VAL A 37 29.52 16.83 15.65
CA VAL A 37 28.27 16.55 16.36
C VAL A 37 28.56 15.41 17.32
N SER A 38 28.50 15.69 18.62
CA SER A 38 28.87 14.71 19.65
C SER A 38 27.69 13.86 20.12
N ASN A 39 26.45 14.27 19.84
CA ASN A 39 25.25 13.54 20.24
C ASN A 39 24.13 13.63 19.18
N GLY A 40 23.23 12.66 19.22
CA GLY A 40 22.12 12.59 18.30
C GLY A 40 21.05 13.66 18.53
N GLU A 41 20.93 14.25 19.72
CA GLU A 41 20.05 15.40 19.95
C GLU A 41 20.46 16.63 19.13
N GLN A 42 21.76 16.84 18.93
CA GLN A 42 22.28 17.87 18.02
C GLN A 42 21.96 17.54 16.56
N VAL A 43 22.06 16.26 16.15
CA VAL A 43 21.64 15.81 14.81
C VAL A 43 20.16 16.10 14.60
N LEU A 44 19.31 15.74 15.57
CA LEU A 44 17.86 15.96 15.53
C LEU A 44 17.51 17.45 15.46
N LYS A 45 18.22 18.32 16.21
CA LYS A 45 18.04 19.77 16.09
C LYS A 45 18.39 20.29 14.70
N ARG A 46 19.47 19.80 14.07
CA ARG A 46 19.84 20.18 12.69
C ARG A 46 18.80 19.71 11.67
N LEU A 47 18.18 18.55 11.89
CA LEU A 47 17.11 18.02 11.06
C LEU A 47 15.73 18.65 11.35
N SER A 48 15.63 19.57 12.32
CA SER A 48 14.37 20.17 12.80
C SER A 48 13.40 19.16 13.45
N PHE A 49 13.93 18.10 14.07
CA PHE A 49 13.19 17.03 14.76
C PHE A 49 13.44 17.00 16.28
N GLY A 50 13.98 18.08 16.86
CA GLY A 50 14.33 18.12 18.29
C GLY A 50 13.15 17.90 19.26
N ASP A 51 11.94 18.29 18.86
CA ASP A 51 10.71 18.10 19.65
C ASP A 51 9.80 16.99 19.08
N SER A 52 10.28 16.28 18.05
CA SER A 52 9.52 15.24 17.37
C SER A 52 9.56 13.94 18.16
N THR A 53 8.46 13.18 18.07
CA THR A 53 8.35 11.86 18.71
C THR A 53 7.97 10.81 17.67
N VAL A 54 8.41 9.57 17.88
CA VAL A 54 8.04 8.43 17.03
C VAL A 54 6.53 8.26 16.97
N ALA A 55 5.83 8.44 18.10
CA ALA A 55 4.36 8.39 18.14
C ALA A 55 3.71 9.47 17.28
N GLY A 56 4.22 10.72 17.34
CA GLY A 56 3.76 11.81 16.48
C GLY A 56 3.94 11.50 14.99
N ALA A 57 5.09 10.91 14.63
CA ALA A 57 5.38 10.48 13.27
C ALA A 57 4.41 9.39 12.77
N ILE A 58 4.11 8.38 13.60
CA ILE A 58 3.15 7.31 13.27
C ILE A 58 1.76 7.89 13.05
N ILE A 59 1.31 8.82 13.92
CA ILE A 59 0.01 9.49 13.76
C ILE A 59 -0.02 10.26 12.43
N GLY A 60 1.04 11.01 12.11
CA GLY A 60 1.16 11.74 10.86
C GLY A 60 1.06 10.83 9.63
N GLN A 61 1.83 9.73 9.63
CA GLN A 61 1.82 8.73 8.56
C GLN A 61 0.44 8.06 8.43
N GLY A 62 -0.20 7.72 9.56
CA GLY A 62 -1.55 7.15 9.60
C GLY A 62 -2.60 8.05 8.97
N ARG A 63 -2.51 9.38 9.17
CA ARG A 63 -3.43 10.35 8.55
C ARG A 63 -3.29 10.40 7.03
N VAL A 64 -2.08 10.34 6.51
CA VAL A 64 -1.86 10.31 5.05
C VAL A 64 -2.40 9.01 4.47
N LEU A 65 -2.11 7.88 5.12
CA LEU A 65 -2.62 6.57 4.71
C LEU A 65 -4.16 6.54 4.69
N ALA A 66 -4.80 7.02 5.76
CA ALA A 66 -6.25 7.11 5.86
C ALA A 66 -6.84 7.99 4.75
N GLY A 67 -6.19 9.12 4.42
CA GLY A 67 -6.58 9.97 3.30
C GLY A 67 -6.52 9.24 1.95
N CYS A 68 -5.42 8.54 1.68
CA CYS A 68 -5.26 7.74 0.46
C CYS A 68 -6.33 6.63 0.36
N TYR A 69 -6.59 5.92 1.46
CA TYR A 69 -7.63 4.90 1.52
C TYR A 69 -9.04 5.49 1.34
N ALA A 70 -9.33 6.64 1.95
CA ALA A 70 -10.60 7.31 1.77
C ALA A 70 -10.85 7.69 0.30
N VAL A 71 -9.82 8.21 -0.39
CA VAL A 71 -9.90 8.53 -1.82
C VAL A 71 -10.07 7.25 -2.65
N ALA A 72 -9.32 6.19 -2.35
CA ALA A 72 -9.44 4.91 -3.04
C ALA A 72 -10.85 4.31 -2.89
N LEU A 73 -11.39 4.29 -1.67
CA LEU A 73 -12.74 3.81 -1.39
C LEU A 73 -13.79 4.68 -2.09
N TRP A 74 -13.63 6.00 -2.06
CA TRP A 74 -14.52 6.91 -2.78
C TRP A 74 -14.51 6.66 -4.29
N ALA A 75 -13.32 6.46 -4.87
CA ALA A 75 -13.17 6.11 -6.29
C ALA A 75 -13.80 4.77 -6.63
N LEU A 76 -13.73 3.77 -5.74
CA LEU A 76 -14.37 2.46 -5.93
C LEU A 76 -15.89 2.54 -5.83
N VAL A 77 -16.43 3.32 -4.88
CA VAL A 77 -17.87 3.50 -4.72
C VAL A 77 -18.47 4.29 -5.88
N LYS A 78 -17.75 5.29 -6.40
CA LYS A 78 -18.23 6.13 -7.51
C LYS A 78 -17.91 5.56 -8.89
N GLY A 79 -16.84 4.79 -9.00
CA GLY A 79 -16.39 4.20 -10.25
C GLY A 79 -17.28 3.05 -10.65
N LYS A 80 -18.06 3.21 -11.73
CA LYS A 80 -18.65 2.05 -12.41
C LYS A 80 -17.50 1.26 -13.03
N PRO A 81 -17.25 0.00 -12.65
CA PRO A 81 -16.20 -0.80 -13.27
C PRO A 81 -16.50 -0.90 -14.77
N LYS A 82 -15.58 -0.38 -15.58
CA LYS A 82 -15.67 -0.47 -17.04
C LYS A 82 -15.18 -1.85 -17.43
N PHE A 83 -16.08 -2.82 -17.46
CA PHE A 83 -15.76 -4.15 -17.94
C PHE A 83 -15.47 -4.12 -19.43
N GLN A 84 -14.44 -4.86 -19.85
CA GLN A 84 -14.22 -5.12 -21.26
C GLN A 84 -15.38 -5.99 -21.77
N PRO A 85 -16.08 -5.60 -22.85
CA PRO A 85 -17.07 -6.46 -23.48
C PRO A 85 -16.40 -7.77 -23.88
N LEU A 86 -17.04 -8.90 -23.57
CA LEU A 86 -16.59 -10.19 -24.08
C LEU A 86 -16.78 -10.16 -25.60
N GLU A 87 -15.68 -10.27 -26.34
CA GLU A 87 -15.74 -10.53 -27.78
C GLU A 87 -16.53 -11.83 -27.96
N SER A 88 -17.57 -11.80 -28.79
CA SER A 88 -18.23 -13.04 -29.18
C SER A 88 -17.21 -13.85 -29.98
N PRO A 89 -17.04 -15.16 -29.72
CA PRO A 89 -16.20 -15.97 -30.58
C PRO A 89 -16.70 -15.85 -32.02
N GLU A 90 -15.78 -15.63 -32.95
CA GLU A 90 -16.08 -15.63 -34.38
C GLU A 90 -16.70 -16.99 -34.75
N PRO A 91 -17.60 -17.06 -35.76
CA PRO A 91 -18.32 -18.29 -36.09
C PRO A 91 -17.42 -19.51 -36.31
N ASN A 92 -16.23 -19.29 -36.88
CA ASN A 92 -15.21 -20.32 -37.13
C ASN A 92 -14.49 -20.81 -35.85
N GLU A 93 -14.30 -19.93 -34.86
CA GLU A 93 -13.71 -20.26 -33.56
C GLU A 93 -14.72 -20.92 -32.62
N ALA A 94 -16.01 -20.58 -32.72
CA ALA A 94 -17.08 -21.24 -31.96
C ALA A 94 -17.25 -22.72 -32.36
N GLU A 95 -17.08 -23.03 -33.64
CA GLU A 95 -17.05 -24.42 -34.13
C GLU A 95 -15.78 -25.15 -33.68
N ASN A 96 -14.61 -24.50 -33.78
CA ASN A 96 -13.34 -25.06 -33.32
C ASN A 96 -13.34 -25.30 -31.79
N TYR A 97 -13.96 -24.41 -31.00
CA TYR A 97 -14.14 -24.56 -29.56
C TYR A 97 -15.09 -25.70 -29.18
N LYS A 98 -16.16 -25.92 -29.96
CA LYS A 98 -17.04 -27.09 -29.79
C LYS A 98 -16.31 -28.40 -30.14
N VAL A 99 -15.49 -28.39 -31.19
CA VAL A 99 -14.65 -29.54 -31.59
C VAL A 99 -13.58 -29.82 -30.52
N ALA A 100 -12.92 -28.78 -29.98
CA ALA A 100 -11.90 -28.92 -28.94
C ALA A 100 -12.49 -29.38 -27.60
N LYS A 101 -13.70 -28.94 -27.21
CA LYS A 101 -14.41 -29.45 -26.01
C LYS A 101 -14.92 -30.88 -26.21
N SER A 102 -15.37 -31.22 -27.41
CA SER A 102 -15.75 -32.59 -27.79
C SER A 102 -14.56 -33.54 -27.79
N ALA A 103 -13.36 -33.05 -28.10
CA ALA A 103 -12.14 -33.85 -28.18
C ALA A 103 -11.37 -33.98 -26.85
N SER A 104 -11.62 -33.12 -25.86
CA SER A 104 -10.79 -33.03 -24.63
C SER A 104 -11.51 -33.39 -23.32
N THR A 105 -12.67 -34.03 -23.36
CA THR A 105 -13.31 -34.52 -22.12
C THR A 105 -12.96 -36.00 -21.88
N PRO A 106 -11.89 -36.37 -21.14
CA PRO A 106 -11.94 -37.62 -20.41
C PRO A 106 -13.06 -37.50 -19.36
N PRO A 107 -13.83 -38.57 -19.08
CA PRO A 107 -14.98 -38.48 -18.20
C PRO A 107 -14.52 -38.23 -16.76
N ILE A 108 -14.56 -36.98 -16.31
CA ILE A 108 -14.47 -36.68 -14.89
C ILE A 108 -15.86 -36.94 -14.29
N LYS A 109 -16.00 -38.08 -13.60
CA LYS A 109 -17.15 -38.36 -12.72
C LYS A 109 -17.15 -37.33 -11.58
N VAL A 110 -18.08 -36.38 -11.62
CA VAL A 110 -18.36 -35.50 -10.48
C VAL A 110 -19.34 -36.23 -9.55
N PRO A 111 -19.00 -36.51 -8.28
CA PRO A 111 -19.96 -37.06 -7.33
C PRO A 111 -21.06 -36.04 -7.04
N ALA A 112 -22.30 -36.52 -7.06
CA ALA A 112 -23.49 -35.73 -6.81
C ALA A 112 -23.54 -35.26 -5.35
N GLY A 113 -23.75 -33.96 -5.15
CA GLY A 113 -24.25 -33.42 -3.89
C GLY A 113 -23.37 -32.34 -3.26
N THR A 114 -23.70 -31.08 -3.53
CA THR A 114 -24.14 -30.09 -2.52
C THR A 114 -24.13 -28.72 -3.19
N VAL A 115 -25.32 -28.19 -3.45
CA VAL A 115 -25.52 -26.85 -3.99
C VAL A 115 -25.12 -25.84 -2.91
N ALA A 116 -24.01 -25.13 -3.10
CA ALA A 116 -23.65 -24.02 -2.24
C ALA A 116 -24.65 -22.88 -2.45
N LYS A 117 -25.45 -22.61 -1.40
CA LYS A 117 -26.46 -21.54 -1.36
C LYS A 117 -25.77 -20.17 -1.46
N VAL A 118 -26.04 -19.44 -2.54
CA VAL A 118 -25.59 -18.05 -2.72
C VAL A 118 -26.30 -17.17 -1.69
N ILE A 119 -25.54 -16.60 -0.76
CA ILE A 119 -26.02 -15.62 0.23
C ILE A 119 -25.94 -14.24 -0.43
N PRO A 120 -27.03 -13.46 -0.52
CA PRO A 120 -27.00 -12.11 -1.08
C PRO A 120 -26.24 -11.15 -0.16
N PRO A 121 -25.57 -10.11 -0.71
CA PRO A 121 -24.84 -9.14 0.09
C PRO A 121 -25.80 -8.32 0.95
N ALA A 122 -25.46 -8.18 2.24
CA ALA A 122 -26.18 -7.34 3.18
C ALA A 122 -26.22 -5.89 2.68
N LYS A 123 -27.43 -5.32 2.64
CA LYS A 123 -27.63 -3.90 2.36
C LYS A 123 -27.18 -3.10 3.59
N LEU A 124 -26.26 -2.17 3.38
CA LEU A 124 -25.99 -1.04 4.28
C LEU A 124 -26.96 0.09 3.95
#